data_AF-A0A2N1VN96-F1
#
_entry.id   AF-A0A2N1VN96-F1
#
_cell.length_a   1.000
_cell.length_b   1.000
_cell.length_c   1.000
_cell.angle_alpha   90.00
_cell.angle_beta   90.00
_cell.angle_gamma   90.00
#
_symmetry.space_group_name_H-M   'P 1'
#
loop_
_entity.id
_entity.type
_entity.pdbx_description
1 polymer ?
#
loop_
_entity_poly.entity_id
_entity_poly.type
_entity_poly.pdbx_seq_one_letter_code
_entity_poly.pdbx_strand_id
1 'polypeptide(L)'
;MTLTQFIERYDIEDAVVLLEGKRIVKEEDKEKLFALGKLLAARTVKMTFRSGNASGADKFFSDGVNSVDNKRLQVITPYFGHRQVENQAYDTISLDDIDIVSESEVVYQSKSNKKMGKLIDQFVSGDKNRNSIKAAYILRDTIKAIGTDDIKAASFGIFYDDLDKALSGGTGHTMKICQQNNIPIIDQRVWFGWLVDVEE
;
A
#
# COMPACT_ATOMS: atom_id res chain seq x y z
N MET A 1 14.33 6.28 12.45
CA MET A 1 13.19 6.00 13.36
C MET A 1 13.33 4.56 13.82
N THR A 2 13.31 4.32 15.12
CA THR A 2 13.35 2.97 15.70
C THR A 2 11.94 2.35 15.70
N LEU A 3 11.84 1.04 15.92
CA LEU A 3 10.55 0.36 16.05
C LEU A 3 9.72 0.94 17.21
N THR A 4 10.35 1.17 18.36
CA THR A 4 9.68 1.78 19.53
C THR A 4 9.10 3.14 19.20
N GLN A 5 9.87 4.03 18.56
CA GLN A 5 9.39 5.36 18.15
C GLN A 5 8.22 5.27 17.17
N PHE A 6 8.23 4.27 16.28
CA PHE A 6 7.13 4.04 15.35
C PHE A 6 5.87 3.60 16.12
N ILE A 7 5.97 2.60 16.99
CA ILE A 7 4.83 2.08 17.77
C ILE A 7 4.22 3.17 18.65
N GLU A 8 5.03 3.88 19.42
CA GLU A 8 4.58 4.96 20.32
C GLU A 8 3.80 6.05 19.58
N ARG A 9 4.15 6.30 18.32
CA ARG A 9 3.56 7.37 17.52
C ARG A 9 2.36 6.94 16.68
N TYR A 10 2.36 5.71 16.16
CA TYR A 10 1.40 5.28 15.15
C TYR A 10 0.49 4.11 15.59
N ASP A 11 0.77 3.41 16.69
CA ASP A 11 -0.16 2.40 17.22
C ASP A 11 -1.31 3.05 18.00
N ILE A 12 -2.15 3.76 17.25
CA ILE A 12 -3.33 4.47 17.72
C ILE A 12 -4.56 4.00 16.95
N GLU A 13 -5.75 4.29 17.47
CA GLU A 13 -7.01 3.96 16.79
C GLU A 13 -7.08 4.62 15.42
N ASP A 14 -7.73 3.94 14.48
CA ASP A 14 -7.91 4.38 13.08
C ASP A 14 -6.63 4.60 12.27
N ALA A 15 -5.44 4.31 12.83
CA ALA A 15 -4.20 4.44 12.10
C ALA A 15 -4.12 3.39 10.98
N VAL A 16 -3.78 3.85 9.77
CA VAL A 16 -3.54 2.97 8.63
C VAL A 16 -2.07 3.02 8.24
N VAL A 17 -1.45 1.84 8.15
CA VAL A 17 -0.06 1.68 7.74
C VAL A 17 0.02 0.94 6.42
N LEU A 18 0.61 1.57 5.40
CA LEU A 18 0.85 0.90 4.12
C LEU A 18 1.99 -0.10 4.24
N LEU A 19 1.75 -1.33 3.79
CA LEU A 19 2.77 -2.35 3.57
C LEU A 19 2.82 -2.68 2.08
N GLU A 20 3.77 -2.08 1.37
CA GLU A 20 3.83 -2.13 -0.09
C GLU A 20 5.24 -2.34 -0.61
N GLY A 21 5.37 -2.83 -1.83
CA GLY A 21 6.67 -2.84 -2.47
C GLY A 21 6.69 -3.34 -3.90
N LYS A 22 7.90 -3.64 -4.37
CA LYS A 22 8.12 -4.17 -5.71
C LYS A 22 7.62 -5.60 -5.84
N ARG A 23 7.18 -5.93 -7.06
CA ARG A 23 6.83 -7.31 -7.45
C ARG A 23 8.05 -8.22 -7.56
N ILE A 24 9.19 -7.65 -7.93
CA ILE A 24 10.48 -8.35 -7.98
C ILE A 24 11.16 -8.07 -6.65
N VAL A 25 11.41 -9.14 -5.90
CA VAL A 25 12.01 -9.12 -4.57
C VAL A 25 13.26 -10.00 -4.61
N LYS A 26 14.35 -9.53 -4.02
CA LYS A 26 15.57 -10.33 -3.88
C LYS A 26 15.30 -11.54 -2.98
N GLU A 27 15.86 -12.70 -3.32
CA GLU A 27 15.57 -13.95 -2.58
C GLU A 27 15.90 -13.80 -1.09
N GLU A 28 17.02 -13.17 -0.76
CA GLU A 28 17.49 -12.93 0.60
C GLU A 28 16.61 -11.97 1.42
N ASP A 29 15.70 -11.22 0.77
CA ASP A 29 14.82 -10.25 1.43
C ASP A 29 13.41 -10.77 1.65
N LYS A 30 13.03 -11.88 1.00
CA LYS A 30 11.67 -12.45 1.12
C LYS A 30 11.29 -12.77 2.56
N GLU A 31 12.20 -13.42 3.29
CA GLU A 31 11.97 -13.75 4.70
C GLU A 31 11.88 -12.49 5.57
N LYS A 32 12.67 -11.45 5.27
CA LYS A 32 12.61 -10.17 6.00
C LYS A 32 11.27 -9.46 5.84
N LEU A 33 10.69 -9.51 4.65
CA LEU A 33 9.35 -8.94 4.39
C LEU A 33 8.27 -9.66 5.18
N PHE A 34 8.31 -10.99 5.19
CA PHE A 34 7.43 -11.81 6.01
C PHE A 34 7.62 -11.50 7.50
N ALA A 35 8.87 -11.47 7.97
CA ALA A 35 9.22 -11.19 9.35
C ALA A 35 8.74 -9.80 9.78
N LEU A 36 8.85 -8.78 8.92
CA LEU A 36 8.36 -7.44 9.23
C LEU A 36 6.84 -7.41 9.39
N GLY A 37 6.09 -8.02 8.47
CA GLY A 37 4.63 -8.10 8.59
C GLY A 37 4.19 -8.77 9.90
N LYS A 38 4.85 -9.89 10.23
CA LYS A 38 4.62 -10.62 11.49
C LYS A 38 4.99 -9.79 12.72
N LEU A 39 6.15 -9.14 12.71
CA LEU A 39 6.64 -8.31 13.81
C LEU A 39 5.69 -7.16 14.11
N LEU A 40 5.28 -6.42 13.08
CA LEU A 40 4.37 -5.30 13.25
C LEU A 40 3.03 -5.77 13.81
N ALA A 41 2.43 -6.82 13.25
CA ALA A 41 1.17 -7.36 13.75
C ALA A 41 1.26 -7.88 15.19
N ALA A 42 2.40 -8.45 15.59
CA ALA A 42 2.63 -8.96 16.95
C ALA A 42 2.94 -7.88 17.99
N ARG A 43 3.46 -6.72 17.57
CA ARG A 43 3.94 -5.65 18.49
C ARG A 43 3.05 -4.43 18.55
N THR A 44 2.00 -4.39 17.73
CA THR A 44 1.00 -3.32 17.69
C THR A 44 -0.37 -3.92 17.91
N VAL A 45 -1.38 -3.13 18.29
CA VAL A 45 -2.72 -3.66 18.57
C VAL A 45 -3.88 -2.86 17.94
N LYS A 46 -3.64 -1.63 17.49
CA LYS A 46 -4.72 -0.70 17.08
C LYS A 46 -4.78 -0.40 15.58
N MET A 47 -3.64 -0.44 14.90
CA MET A 47 -3.56 -0.02 13.50
C MET A 47 -4.05 -1.09 12.51
N THR A 48 -4.53 -0.66 11.35
CA THR A 48 -4.79 -1.50 10.17
C THR A 48 -3.61 -1.46 9.21
N PHE A 49 -3.23 -2.61 8.67
CA PHE A 49 -2.24 -2.73 7.60
C PHE A 49 -2.94 -2.78 6.24
N ARG A 50 -2.55 -1.89 5.33
CA ARG A 50 -3.15 -1.77 4.00
C ARG A 50 -2.15 -2.12 2.90
N SER A 51 -2.58 -2.90 1.92
CA SER A 51 -1.78 -3.26 0.75
C SER A 51 -2.59 -3.26 -0.56
N GLY A 52 -1.93 -3.53 -1.69
CA GLY A 52 -2.53 -3.53 -3.03
C GLY A 52 -2.80 -4.89 -3.64
N ASN A 53 -2.69 -5.97 -2.86
CA ASN A 53 -2.81 -7.36 -3.31
C ASN A 53 -1.89 -7.70 -4.51
N ALA A 54 -0.71 -7.06 -4.62
CA ALA A 54 0.26 -7.35 -5.67
C ALA A 54 1.11 -8.59 -5.33
N SER A 55 1.82 -9.14 -6.32
CA SER A 55 2.80 -10.20 -6.05
C SER A 55 4.08 -9.56 -5.49
N GLY A 56 5.02 -10.39 -5.03
CA GLY A 56 6.28 -9.89 -4.45
C GLY A 56 6.06 -9.32 -3.05
N ALA A 57 6.54 -8.11 -2.79
CA ALA A 57 6.63 -7.55 -1.44
C ALA A 57 5.27 -7.45 -0.73
N ASP A 58 4.24 -6.93 -1.41
CA ASP A 58 2.86 -6.86 -0.88
C ASP A 58 2.40 -8.22 -0.33
N LYS A 59 2.68 -9.29 -1.07
CA LYS A 59 2.31 -10.65 -0.66
C LYS A 59 3.07 -11.08 0.60
N PHE A 60 4.40 -10.94 0.63
CA PHE A 60 5.19 -11.39 1.78
C PHE A 60 4.84 -10.62 3.06
N PHE A 61 4.62 -9.30 2.96
CA PHE A 61 4.11 -8.52 4.09
C PHE A 61 2.75 -9.02 4.57
N SER A 62 1.82 -9.22 3.63
CA SER A 62 0.46 -9.69 3.93
C SER A 62 0.46 -11.07 4.59
N ASP A 63 1.27 -12.00 4.08
CA ASP A 63 1.45 -13.34 4.64
C ASP A 63 1.96 -13.25 6.10
N GLY A 64 2.88 -12.32 6.38
CA GLY A 64 3.39 -12.04 7.73
C GLY A 64 2.31 -11.55 8.68
N VAL A 65 1.53 -10.54 8.27
CA VAL A 65 0.40 -10.02 9.07
C VAL A 65 -0.64 -11.11 9.34
N ASN A 66 -1.03 -11.85 8.31
CA ASN A 66 -2.02 -12.93 8.41
C ASN A 66 -1.60 -14.08 9.31
N SER A 67 -0.29 -14.29 9.49
CA SER A 67 0.22 -15.30 10.42
C SER A 67 -0.02 -14.95 11.90
N VAL A 68 -0.42 -13.70 12.19
CA VAL A 68 -0.69 -13.21 13.55
C VAL A 68 -2.15 -12.80 13.72
N ASP A 69 -2.62 -11.87 12.88
CA ASP A 69 -3.99 -11.36 12.93
C ASP A 69 -4.45 -10.88 11.56
N ASN A 70 -5.22 -11.72 10.85
CA ASN A 70 -5.72 -11.38 9.53
C ASN A 70 -6.75 -10.25 9.54
N LYS A 71 -7.44 -9.99 10.66
CA LYS A 71 -8.47 -8.95 10.78
C LYS A 71 -7.89 -7.55 10.59
N ARG A 72 -6.58 -7.42 10.79
CA ARG A 72 -5.84 -6.18 10.64
C ARG A 72 -5.32 -5.96 9.23
N LEU A 73 -5.57 -6.88 8.29
CA LEU A 73 -5.16 -6.73 6.88
C LEU A 73 -6.34 -6.25 6.02
N GLN A 74 -6.16 -5.09 5.41
CA GLN A 74 -7.05 -4.51 4.40
C GLN A 74 -6.33 -4.46 3.04
N VAL A 75 -7.03 -4.76 1.95
CA VAL A 75 -6.50 -4.53 0.59
C VAL A 75 -7.46 -3.70 -0.25
N ILE A 76 -6.88 -2.81 -1.05
CA ILE A 76 -7.62 -2.07 -2.07
C ILE A 76 -7.23 -2.62 -3.44
N THR A 77 -8.21 -3.10 -4.18
CA THR A 77 -8.02 -3.79 -5.46
C THR A 77 -8.54 -2.96 -6.63
N PRO A 78 -7.90 -3.04 -7.81
CA PRO A 78 -8.26 -2.20 -8.95
C PRO A 78 -9.63 -2.53 -9.56
N TYR A 79 -10.21 -3.69 -9.27
CA TYR A 79 -11.53 -4.16 -9.72
C TYR A 79 -11.91 -5.44 -8.97
N PHE A 80 -13.19 -5.79 -9.00
CA PHE A 80 -13.75 -6.96 -8.32
C PHE A 80 -13.11 -8.27 -8.84
N GLY A 81 -12.79 -9.18 -7.91
CA GLY A 81 -12.17 -10.46 -8.25
C GLY A 81 -10.68 -10.38 -8.62
N HIS A 82 -10.04 -9.22 -8.51
CA HIS A 82 -8.60 -9.08 -8.74
C HIS A 82 -7.81 -10.00 -7.81
N ARG A 83 -7.15 -11.01 -8.39
CA ARG A 83 -6.28 -11.97 -7.67
C ARG A 83 -6.97 -12.59 -6.47
N GLN A 84 -8.25 -12.94 -6.62
CA GLN A 84 -9.09 -13.46 -5.54
C GLN A 84 -8.51 -14.72 -4.87
N VAL A 85 -7.84 -15.59 -5.65
CA VAL A 85 -7.21 -16.82 -5.13
C VAL A 85 -6.05 -16.49 -4.19
N GLU A 86 -5.30 -15.41 -4.46
CA GLU A 86 -4.18 -15.00 -3.62
C GLU A 86 -4.57 -13.97 -2.55
N ASN A 87 -5.80 -13.46 -2.58
CA ASN A 87 -6.27 -12.49 -1.62
C ASN A 87 -6.53 -13.17 -0.27
N GLN A 88 -5.78 -12.75 0.75
CA GLN A 88 -5.88 -13.27 2.11
C GLN A 88 -6.31 -12.20 3.12
N ALA A 89 -6.67 -11.00 2.65
CA ALA A 89 -7.10 -9.92 3.52
C ALA A 89 -8.47 -10.19 4.13
N TYR A 90 -8.67 -9.71 5.34
CA TYR A 90 -9.97 -9.77 6.00
C TYR A 90 -10.95 -8.76 5.40
N ASP A 91 -10.45 -7.58 5.05
CA ASP A 91 -11.21 -6.52 4.39
C ASP A 91 -10.66 -6.24 2.99
N THR A 92 -11.55 -6.20 1.99
CA THR A 92 -11.19 -5.97 0.59
C THR A 92 -12.14 -4.95 -0.01
N ILE A 93 -11.57 -3.84 -0.48
CA ILE A 93 -12.32 -2.77 -1.13
C ILE A 93 -11.95 -2.78 -2.62
N SER A 94 -12.94 -2.89 -3.51
CA SER A 94 -12.74 -2.76 -4.95
C SER A 94 -12.94 -1.30 -5.36
N LEU A 95 -12.19 -0.86 -6.37
CA LEU A 95 -12.48 0.41 -7.05
C LEU A 95 -13.85 0.42 -7.72
N ASP A 96 -14.41 -0.75 -8.04
CA ASP A 96 -15.79 -0.85 -8.56
C ASP A 96 -16.84 -0.44 -7.51
N ASP A 97 -16.49 -0.46 -6.22
CA ASP A 97 -17.38 -0.09 -5.11
C ASP A 97 -17.24 1.39 -4.71
N ILE A 98 -16.35 2.13 -5.36
CA ILE A 98 -16.04 3.53 -5.06
C ILE A 98 -16.56 4.42 -6.19
N ASP A 99 -17.30 5.47 -5.87
CA ASP A 99 -17.66 6.50 -6.84
C ASP A 99 -16.47 7.42 -7.12
N ILE A 100 -15.52 6.95 -7.93
CA ILE A 100 -14.30 7.69 -8.27
C ILE A 100 -14.60 9.08 -8.87
N VAL A 101 -15.77 9.27 -9.47
CA VAL A 101 -16.16 10.55 -10.09
C VAL A 101 -16.35 11.64 -9.04
N SER A 102 -16.84 11.30 -7.85
CA SER A 102 -16.99 12.25 -6.74
C SER A 102 -15.69 12.50 -5.98
N GLU A 103 -14.68 11.64 -6.14
CA GLU A 103 -13.37 11.74 -5.48
C GLU A 103 -12.39 12.65 -6.24
N SER A 104 -12.67 13.96 -6.29
CA SER A 104 -11.92 14.92 -7.12
C SER A 104 -10.43 14.99 -6.78
N GLU A 105 -10.06 14.86 -5.51
CA GLU A 105 -8.65 14.92 -5.08
C GLU A 105 -7.88 13.67 -5.52
N VAL A 106 -8.50 12.49 -5.37
CA VAL A 106 -7.94 11.22 -5.88
C VAL A 106 -7.71 11.31 -7.37
N VAL A 107 -8.72 11.79 -8.12
CA VAL A 107 -8.61 11.97 -9.57
C VAL A 107 -7.47 12.92 -9.91
N TYR A 108 -7.39 14.08 -9.24
CA TYR A 108 -6.35 15.08 -9.48
C TYR A 108 -4.94 14.54 -9.23
N GLN A 109 -4.68 13.99 -8.05
CA GLN A 109 -3.36 13.50 -7.67
C GLN A 109 -2.91 12.28 -8.49
N SER A 110 -3.86 11.50 -9.01
CA SER A 110 -3.57 10.37 -9.90
C SER A 110 -3.00 10.80 -11.26
N LYS A 111 -3.15 12.07 -11.66
CA LYS A 111 -2.68 12.60 -12.96
C LYS A 111 -1.21 13.02 -12.94
N SER A 112 -0.32 12.11 -12.53
CA SER A 112 1.12 12.38 -12.34
C SER A 112 1.87 12.92 -13.58
N ASN A 113 1.34 12.75 -14.79
CA ASN A 113 1.82 13.38 -16.02
C ASN A 113 0.72 13.45 -17.08
N LYS A 114 0.93 14.20 -18.17
CA LYS A 114 -0.04 14.36 -19.27
C LYS A 114 -0.59 13.04 -19.84
N LYS A 115 0.25 12.02 -19.97
CA LYS A 115 -0.16 10.71 -20.49
C LYS A 115 -1.08 9.99 -19.50
N MET A 116 -0.75 10.02 -18.21
CA MET A 116 -1.60 9.44 -17.16
C MET A 116 -2.88 10.25 -16.99
N GLY A 117 -2.80 11.59 -17.07
CA GLY A 117 -3.96 12.47 -17.07
C GLY A 117 -5.05 12.01 -18.03
N LYS A 118 -4.67 11.80 -19.30
CA LYS A 118 -5.61 11.31 -20.32
C LYS A 118 -6.22 9.95 -20.00
N LEU A 119 -5.44 9.02 -19.42
CA LEU A 119 -5.96 7.70 -19.06
C LEU A 119 -6.95 7.77 -17.89
N ILE A 120 -6.66 8.61 -16.90
CA ILE A 120 -7.55 8.83 -15.75
C ILE A 120 -8.84 9.50 -16.23
N ASP A 121 -8.75 10.53 -17.07
CA ASP A 121 -9.93 11.20 -17.63
C ASP A 121 -10.83 10.24 -18.41
N GLN A 122 -10.24 9.38 -19.24
CA GLN A 122 -10.97 8.34 -19.97
C GLN A 122 -11.66 7.36 -19.01
N PHE A 123 -10.96 6.91 -17.98
CA PHE A 123 -11.52 6.00 -16.98
C PHE A 123 -12.73 6.61 -16.27
N VAL A 124 -12.59 7.85 -15.78
CA VAL A 124 -13.64 8.58 -15.05
C VAL A 124 -14.84 8.88 -15.96
N SER A 125 -14.62 9.09 -17.26
CA SER A 125 -15.70 9.27 -18.24
C SER A 125 -16.47 7.98 -18.62
N GLY A 126 -16.08 6.83 -18.06
CA GLY A 126 -16.75 5.54 -18.30
C GLY A 126 -16.18 4.71 -19.46
N ASP A 127 -15.03 5.08 -20.03
CA ASP A 127 -14.41 4.36 -21.15
C ASP A 127 -13.62 3.11 -20.66
N LYS A 128 -14.29 1.94 -20.65
CA LYS A 128 -13.73 0.66 -20.17
C LYS A 128 -12.94 -0.10 -21.24
N ASN A 129 -11.88 0.49 -21.76
CA ASN A 129 -10.95 -0.14 -22.71
C ASN A 129 -9.74 -0.80 -22.02
N ARG A 130 -8.90 -1.58 -22.71
CA ARG A 130 -7.69 -2.24 -22.12
C ARG A 130 -6.73 -1.27 -21.39
N ASN A 131 -6.79 0.02 -21.73
CA ASN A 131 -6.08 1.11 -21.07
C ASN A 131 -6.64 1.49 -19.68
N SER A 132 -7.90 1.13 -19.38
CA SER A 132 -8.59 1.34 -18.11
C SER A 132 -7.91 0.60 -16.96
N ILE A 133 -7.33 -0.57 -17.22
CA ILE A 133 -6.64 -1.38 -16.21
C ILE A 133 -5.50 -0.58 -15.59
N LYS A 134 -4.70 0.10 -16.42
CA LYS A 134 -3.58 0.91 -15.92
C LYS A 134 -4.08 2.11 -15.11
N ALA A 135 -5.15 2.77 -15.53
CA ALA A 135 -5.78 3.85 -14.78
C ALA A 135 -6.27 3.36 -13.41
N ALA A 136 -6.94 2.20 -13.36
CA ALA A 136 -7.41 1.59 -12.12
C ALA A 136 -6.28 1.29 -11.13
N TYR A 137 -5.12 0.78 -11.59
CA TYR A 137 -3.97 0.59 -10.70
C TYR A 137 -3.46 1.91 -10.10
N ILE A 138 -3.39 2.98 -10.90
CA ILE A 138 -2.92 4.29 -10.44
C ILE A 138 -3.91 4.93 -9.47
N LEU A 139 -5.21 4.91 -9.79
CA LEU A 139 -6.28 5.38 -8.90
C LEU A 139 -6.24 4.63 -7.57
N ARG A 140 -6.11 3.30 -7.63
CA ARG A 140 -5.98 2.46 -6.44
C ARG A 140 -4.77 2.83 -5.60
N ASP A 141 -3.62 3.07 -6.24
CA ASP A 141 -2.40 3.45 -5.53
C ASP A 141 -2.55 4.81 -4.82
N THR A 142 -3.25 5.76 -5.46
CA THR A 142 -3.59 7.04 -4.83
C THR A 142 -4.55 6.86 -3.65
N ILE A 143 -5.66 6.12 -3.83
CA ILE A 143 -6.67 5.88 -2.78
C ILE A 143 -6.09 5.21 -1.55
N LYS A 144 -5.20 4.22 -1.72
CA LYS A 144 -4.54 3.59 -0.57
C LYS A 144 -3.83 4.61 0.31
N ALA A 145 -3.17 5.58 -0.31
CA ALA A 145 -2.40 6.60 0.39
C ALA A 145 -3.30 7.69 0.99
N ILE A 146 -4.13 8.34 0.19
CA ILE A 146 -4.88 9.54 0.63
C ILE A 146 -6.30 9.25 1.11
N GLY A 147 -6.79 8.03 0.90
CA GLY A 147 -8.15 7.67 1.23
C GLY A 147 -9.20 8.22 0.26
N THR A 148 -10.45 8.17 0.72
CA THR A 148 -11.66 8.78 0.16
C THR A 148 -12.49 9.30 1.34
N ASP A 149 -13.71 9.78 1.11
CA ASP A 149 -14.62 10.15 2.20
C ASP A 149 -14.92 8.97 3.15
N ASP A 150 -15.06 7.77 2.60
CA ASP A 150 -15.37 6.54 3.35
C ASP A 150 -14.13 5.71 3.71
N ILE A 151 -12.98 5.96 3.07
CA ILE A 151 -11.74 5.21 3.29
C ILE A 151 -10.72 6.11 3.97
N LYS A 152 -10.30 5.75 5.18
CA LYS A 152 -9.28 6.52 5.92
C LYS A 152 -7.97 6.61 5.14
N ALA A 153 -7.35 7.79 5.14
CA ALA A 153 -6.00 8.01 4.62
C ALA A 153 -4.94 7.21 5.40
N ALA A 154 -3.81 6.94 4.76
CA ALA A 154 -2.67 6.33 5.43
C ALA A 154 -2.00 7.31 6.40
N SER A 155 -1.73 6.84 7.62
CA SER A 155 -0.96 7.57 8.63
C SER A 155 0.54 7.41 8.43
N PHE A 156 0.95 6.31 7.79
CA PHE A 156 2.36 5.96 7.60
C PHE A 156 2.54 4.98 6.43
N GLY A 157 3.69 4.99 5.76
CA GLY A 157 4.01 4.01 4.72
C GLY A 157 5.35 3.29 4.92
N ILE A 158 5.34 1.96 4.83
CA ILE A 158 6.52 1.10 4.89
C ILE A 158 6.66 0.42 3.53
N PHE A 159 7.79 0.68 2.87
CA PHE A 159 8.02 0.25 1.50
C PHE A 159 9.21 -0.71 1.37
N TYR A 160 9.10 -1.66 0.43
CA TYR A 160 10.24 -2.35 -0.16
C TYR A 160 10.45 -1.83 -1.58
N ASP A 161 11.55 -1.12 -1.81
CA ASP A 161 11.88 -0.51 -3.10
C ASP A 161 13.08 -1.20 -3.77
N ASP A 162 13.34 -0.89 -5.03
CA ASP A 162 14.61 -1.18 -5.67
C ASP A 162 15.54 0.01 -5.37
N LEU A 163 16.54 -0.16 -4.50
CA LEU A 163 17.40 0.96 -4.08
C LEU A 163 18.28 1.50 -5.20
N ASP A 164 18.57 0.68 -6.22
CA ASP A 164 19.33 1.10 -7.41
C ASP A 164 18.45 1.87 -8.39
N LYS A 165 17.13 1.61 -8.37
CA LYS A 165 16.12 2.27 -9.20
C LYS A 165 14.91 2.73 -8.39
N ALA A 166 15.19 3.52 -7.36
CA ALA A 166 14.20 3.95 -6.38
C ALA A 166 13.09 4.82 -7.01
N LEU A 167 11.93 4.89 -6.34
CA LEU A 167 10.81 5.77 -6.68
C LEU A 167 10.29 5.61 -8.12
N SER A 168 10.39 4.38 -8.63
CA SER A 168 9.97 3.99 -9.98
C SER A 168 8.79 3.00 -9.97
N GLY A 169 8.04 2.94 -11.07
CA GLY A 169 6.89 2.02 -11.20
C GLY A 169 5.71 2.39 -10.27
N GLY A 170 4.84 1.41 -9.98
CA GLY A 170 3.66 1.59 -9.13
C GLY A 170 4.02 1.93 -7.67
N THR A 171 4.94 1.18 -7.07
CA THR A 171 5.46 1.48 -5.72
C THR A 171 6.00 2.91 -5.63
N GLY A 172 6.78 3.34 -6.63
CA GLY A 172 7.30 4.70 -6.68
C GLY A 172 6.22 5.77 -6.90
N HIS A 173 5.09 5.42 -7.52
CA HIS A 173 3.92 6.30 -7.58
C HIS A 173 3.32 6.46 -6.19
N THR A 174 3.01 5.37 -5.47
CA THR A 174 2.47 5.44 -4.10
C THR A 174 3.39 6.25 -3.18
N MET A 175 4.70 6.01 -3.20
CA MET A 175 5.66 6.74 -2.38
C MET A 175 5.65 8.26 -2.67
N LYS A 176 5.48 8.67 -3.93
CA LYS A 176 5.36 10.09 -4.29
C LYS A 176 4.06 10.70 -3.80
N ILE A 177 2.95 9.97 -3.90
CA ILE A 177 1.66 10.40 -3.34
C ILE A 177 1.81 10.61 -1.84
N CYS A 178 2.41 9.66 -1.11
CA CYS A 178 2.67 9.82 0.33
C CYS A 178 3.47 11.10 0.62
N GLN A 179 4.57 11.33 -0.11
CA GLN A 179 5.41 12.52 0.06
C GLN A 179 4.64 13.82 -0.22
N GLN A 180 3.81 13.86 -1.27
CA GLN A 180 3.00 15.03 -1.62
C GLN A 180 1.95 15.37 -0.57
N ASN A 181 1.47 14.37 0.18
CA ASN A 181 0.46 14.52 1.22
C ASN A 181 1.04 14.52 2.63
N ASN A 182 2.36 14.67 2.78
CA ASN A 182 3.06 14.66 4.06
C ASN A 182 2.83 13.37 4.88
N ILE A 183 2.53 12.26 4.21
CA ILE A 183 2.45 10.94 4.83
C ILE A 183 3.89 10.43 4.98
N PRO A 184 4.38 10.24 6.22
CA PRO A 184 5.74 9.80 6.47
C PRO A 184 5.95 8.37 5.95
N ILE A 185 7.11 8.16 5.32
CA ILE A 185 7.48 6.86 4.75
C ILE A 185 8.87 6.42 5.18
N ILE A 186 9.10 5.11 5.22
CA ILE A 186 10.42 4.49 5.33
C ILE A 186 10.57 3.36 4.30
N ASP A 187 11.82 3.01 4.01
CA ASP A 187 12.19 1.87 3.19
C ASP A 187 13.09 0.91 3.97
N GLN A 188 13.59 -0.14 3.29
CA GLN A 188 14.42 -1.18 3.89
C GLN A 188 15.72 -0.67 4.52
N ARG A 189 16.17 0.55 4.21
CA ARG A 189 17.34 1.16 4.88
C ARG A 189 17.07 1.45 6.36
N VAL A 190 15.80 1.55 6.75
CA VAL A 190 15.37 1.78 8.13
C VAL A 190 14.84 0.50 8.75
N TRP A 191 13.81 -0.11 8.14
CA TRP A 191 13.09 -1.18 8.81
C TRP A 191 13.84 -2.52 8.85
N PHE A 192 14.90 -2.71 8.05
CA PHE A 192 15.80 -3.85 8.26
C PHE A 192 16.44 -3.83 9.66
N GLY A 193 16.75 -2.64 10.20
CA GLY A 193 17.27 -2.50 11.57
C GLY A 193 16.28 -2.99 12.62
N TRP A 194 14.97 -2.83 12.39
CA TRP A 194 13.94 -3.27 13.33
C TRP A 194 13.86 -4.80 13.49
N LEU A 195 14.39 -5.55 12.51
CA LEU A 195 14.42 -7.01 12.58
C LEU A 195 15.63 -7.52 13.38
N VAL A 196 16.73 -6.77 13.37
CA VAL A 196 17.95 -7.12 14.13
C VAL A 196 17.74 -6.88 15.62
N ASP A 197 17.11 -5.76 15.98
CA ASP A 197 16.84 -5.36 17.38
C ASP A 197 15.90 -6.32 18.15
N VAL A 198 15.34 -7.35 17.50
CA VAL A 198 14.40 -8.32 18.09
C VAL A 198 15.06 -9.69 18.30
N GLU A 199 16.23 -9.93 17.71
CA GLU A 199 17.01 -11.17 17.89
C GLU A 199 17.96 -11.13 19.11
N GLU A 200 18.06 -9.97 19.79
CA GLU A 200 18.77 -9.78 21.08
C GLU A 200 17.81 -9.79 22.28
#